data_AF-A0A660VGM4-F1
#
_entry.id   AF-A0A660VGM4-F1
#
_cell.length_a   1.000
_cell.length_b   1.000
_cell.length_c   1.000
_cell.angle_alpha   90.00
_cell.angle_beta   90.00
_cell.angle_gamma   90.00
#
_symmetry.space_group_name_H-M   'P 1'
#
loop_
_entity.id
_entity.type
_entity.pdbx_description
1 polymer ?
#
loop_
_entity_poly.entity_id
_entity_poly.type
_entity_poly.pdbx_seq_one_letter_code
_entity_poly.pdbx_strand_id
1 'polypeptide(L)'
;MFGDCIRVFLMEQRIVKTVWDAFALFWRGRDIFRAIYQRFRHEEKRLQKRMRSETLRSLYKEIGFDELQKLRDECVAPSAARLREAAPRIGTKAATALAGNLSVIYHRISLLIEYSIALQEGRGRDAVDDSRAALLRYMEETHRLIRVCERLFEELASFLRYETFFIRSLYLHWQTVSSDRDTLRTIYRKMYAGGMAEGLLEVAEDFLRSGFYMRAKEVLEKTRSRLRLIKKEEQRSNLEARLRKLQLEAENALDRTLGGV
;
A
#
# COMPACT_ATOMS: atom_id res chain seq x y z
N MET A 1 -36.05 -8.79 7.67
CA MET A 1 -35.83 -8.27 6.29
C MET A 1 -35.08 -6.94 6.23
N PHE A 2 -35.56 -5.82 6.80
CA PHE A 2 -34.76 -4.56 6.81
C PHE A 2 -33.51 -4.62 7.70
N GLY A 3 -33.57 -5.33 8.83
CA GLY A 3 -32.42 -5.50 9.74
C GLY A 3 -31.28 -6.34 9.17
N ASP A 4 -31.57 -7.24 8.22
CA ASP A 4 -30.58 -8.12 7.60
C ASP A 4 -29.78 -7.38 6.52
N CYS A 5 -30.44 -6.55 5.70
CA CYS A 5 -29.76 -5.68 4.73
C CYS A 5 -28.85 -4.64 5.40
N ILE A 6 -29.29 -4.02 6.50
CA ILE A 6 -28.45 -3.06 7.24
C ILE A 6 -27.23 -3.77 7.86
N ARG A 7 -27.42 -4.97 8.42
CA ARG A 7 -26.31 -5.76 8.98
C ARG A 7 -25.30 -6.21 7.92
N VAL A 8 -25.77 -6.62 6.74
CA VAL A 8 -24.91 -7.01 5.61
C VAL A 8 -24.09 -5.81 5.13
N PHE A 9 -24.73 -4.66 4.92
CA PHE A 9 -24.04 -3.44 4.48
C PHE A 9 -23.01 -2.93 5.51
N LEU A 10 -23.34 -2.92 6.80
CA LEU A 10 -22.40 -2.54 7.86
C LEU A 10 -21.24 -3.53 7.99
N MET A 11 -21.49 -4.81 7.77
CA MET A 11 -20.45 -5.85 7.78
C MET A 11 -19.50 -5.70 6.59
N GLU A 12 -20.01 -5.40 5.40
CA GLU A 12 -19.22 -5.12 4.20
C GLU A 12 -18.34 -3.88 4.39
N GLN A 13 -18.87 -2.78 4.93
CA GLN A 13 -18.07 -1.57 5.22
C GLN A 13 -16.95 -1.83 6.23
N ARG A 14 -17.24 -2.61 7.28
CA ARG A 14 -16.22 -3.00 8.27
C ARG A 14 -15.10 -3.81 7.61
N ILE A 15 -15.44 -4.74 6.71
CA ILE A 15 -14.44 -5.54 5.99
C ILE A 15 -13.59 -4.67 5.07
N VAL A 16 -14.21 -3.80 4.26
CA VAL A 16 -13.48 -2.90 3.37
C VAL A 16 -12.54 -2.00 4.17
N LYS A 17 -12.96 -1.50 5.34
CA LYS A 17 -12.08 -0.75 6.25
C LYS A 17 -10.90 -1.61 6.73
N THR A 18 -11.15 -2.84 7.20
CA THR A 18 -10.08 -3.75 7.65
C THR A 18 -9.06 -4.00 6.53
N VAL A 19 -9.52 -4.13 5.28
CA VAL A 19 -8.64 -4.29 4.11
C VAL A 19 -7.85 -3.02 3.83
N TRP A 20 -8.49 -1.86 3.86
CA TRP A 20 -7.82 -0.57 3.72
C TRP A 20 -6.72 -0.39 4.77
N ASP A 21 -7.01 -0.70 6.03
CA ASP A 21 -6.02 -0.59 7.11
C ASP A 21 -4.82 -1.52 6.86
N ALA A 22 -5.07 -2.75 6.38
CA ALA A 22 -4.00 -3.67 6.00
C ALA A 22 -3.16 -3.15 4.81
N PHE A 23 -3.83 -2.59 3.80
CA PHE A 23 -3.22 -1.97 2.63
C PHE A 23 -2.33 -0.79 3.04
N ALA A 24 -2.84 0.12 3.86
CA ALA A 24 -2.10 1.28 4.35
C ALA A 24 -0.85 0.88 5.15
N LEU A 25 -0.98 -0.09 6.05
CA LEU A 25 0.14 -0.61 6.84
C LEU A 25 1.20 -1.27 5.97
N PHE A 26 0.79 -2.06 4.98
CA PHE A 26 1.72 -2.70 4.06
C PHE A 26 2.56 -1.66 3.31
N TRP A 27 1.93 -0.64 2.72
CA TRP A 27 2.66 0.35 1.93
C TRP A 27 3.59 1.22 2.77
N ARG A 28 3.20 1.57 4.00
CA ARG A 28 4.10 2.21 4.98
C ARG A 28 5.31 1.32 5.29
N GLY A 29 5.04 0.04 5.60
CA GLY A 29 6.09 -0.94 5.87
C GLY A 29 7.02 -1.16 4.68
N ARG A 30 6.47 -1.17 3.46
CA ARG A 30 7.25 -1.27 2.22
C ARG A 30 8.24 -0.12 2.08
N ASP A 31 7.83 1.11 2.40
CA ASP A 31 8.73 2.28 2.32
C ASP A 31 9.86 2.20 3.35
N ILE A 32 9.55 1.77 4.58
CA ILE A 32 10.57 1.50 5.61
C ILE A 32 11.55 0.44 5.11
N PHE A 33 11.04 -0.72 4.65
CA PHE A 33 11.90 -1.79 4.16
C PHE A 33 12.74 -1.34 2.95
N ARG A 34 12.18 -0.55 2.04
CA ARG A 34 12.89 -0.06 0.86
C ARG A 34 14.11 0.77 1.27
N ALA A 35 13.98 1.64 2.27
CA ALA A 35 15.11 2.42 2.80
C ALA A 35 16.18 1.50 3.41
N ILE A 36 15.78 0.55 4.26
CA ILE A 36 16.69 -0.46 4.85
C ILE A 36 17.41 -1.25 3.74
N TYR A 37 16.66 -1.72 2.75
CA TYR A 37 17.19 -2.53 1.66
C TYR A 37 18.16 -1.73 0.78
N GLN A 38 17.91 -0.44 0.52
CA GLN A 38 18.85 0.41 -0.19
C GLN A 38 20.19 0.53 0.55
N ARG A 39 20.17 0.74 1.87
CA ARG A 39 21.39 0.76 2.70
C ARG A 39 22.10 -0.59 2.69
N PHE A 40 21.35 -1.69 2.82
CA PHE A 40 21.88 -3.05 2.67
C PHE A 40 22.57 -3.27 1.32
N ARG A 41 21.97 -2.84 0.20
CA ARG A 41 22.54 -2.99 -1.15
C ARG A 41 23.84 -2.18 -1.31
N HIS A 42 23.98 -1.04 -0.63
CA HIS A 42 25.23 -0.28 -0.60
C HIS A 42 26.36 -1.07 0.08
N GLU A 43 26.02 -1.83 1.11
CA GLU A 43 26.96 -2.61 1.93
C GLU A 43 27.18 -4.06 1.47
N GLU A 44 26.44 -4.53 0.45
CA GLU A 44 26.42 -5.94 0.03
C GLU A 44 27.82 -6.49 -0.28
N LYS A 45 28.65 -5.73 -1.00
CA LYS A 45 30.03 -6.16 -1.34
C LYS A 45 30.92 -6.32 -0.10
N ARG A 46 30.68 -5.52 0.95
CA ARG A 46 31.39 -5.66 2.24
C ARG A 46 30.88 -6.90 2.97
N LEU A 47 29.57 -7.14 2.97
CA LEU A 47 28.91 -8.31 3.57
C LEU A 47 29.28 -9.65 2.92
N GLN A 48 29.72 -9.65 1.66
CA GLN A 48 30.21 -10.87 1.00
C GLN A 48 31.57 -11.33 1.56
N LYS A 49 32.35 -10.43 2.17
CA LYS A 49 33.65 -10.75 2.74
C LYS A 49 33.51 -11.14 4.21
N ARG A 50 34.44 -11.97 4.70
CA ARG A 50 34.57 -12.25 6.13
C ARG A 50 34.88 -10.95 6.89
N MET A 51 34.29 -10.80 8.07
CA MET A 51 34.48 -9.63 8.91
C MET A 51 34.42 -10.00 10.40
N ARG A 52 34.91 -9.09 11.24
CA ARG A 52 34.86 -9.25 12.70
C ARG A 52 33.45 -8.94 13.21
N SER A 53 33.08 -9.50 14.35
CA SER A 53 31.78 -9.29 15.00
C SER A 53 31.46 -7.80 15.19
N GLU A 54 32.42 -7.00 15.66
CA GLU A 54 32.26 -5.55 15.84
C GLU A 54 31.91 -4.82 14.53
N THR A 55 32.56 -5.19 13.43
CA THR A 55 32.28 -4.63 12.11
C THR A 55 30.87 -4.98 11.65
N LEU A 56 30.45 -6.25 11.83
CA LEU A 56 29.10 -6.68 11.47
C LEU A 56 28.03 -5.98 12.32
N ARG A 57 28.27 -5.78 13.62
CA ARG A 57 27.38 -5.02 14.51
C ARG A 57 27.24 -3.55 14.07
N SER A 58 28.33 -2.90 13.66
CA SER A 58 28.27 -1.53 13.11
C SER A 58 27.42 -1.50 11.85
N LEU A 59 27.63 -2.46 10.93
CA LEU A 59 26.86 -2.55 9.69
C LEU A 59 25.36 -2.76 9.94
N TYR A 60 24.97 -3.55 10.94
CA TYR A 60 23.56 -3.73 11.28
C TYR A 60 22.90 -2.41 11.68
N LYS A 61 23.60 -1.57 12.46
CA LYS A 61 23.14 -0.22 12.81
C LYS A 61 23.06 0.67 11.57
N GLU A 62 24.09 0.67 10.73
CA GLU A 62 24.14 1.45 9.49
C GLU A 62 23.02 1.07 8.51
N ILE A 63 22.67 -0.22 8.41
CA ILE A 63 21.56 -0.72 7.59
C ILE A 63 20.20 -0.33 8.18
N GLY A 64 20.13 -0.06 9.49
CA GLY A 64 18.91 0.33 10.20
C GLY A 64 18.13 -0.87 10.73
N PHE A 65 18.82 -1.82 11.38
CA PHE A 65 18.17 -2.98 12.01
C PHE A 65 17.15 -2.61 13.09
N ASP A 66 17.32 -1.49 13.77
CA ASP A 66 16.34 -1.00 14.74
C ASP A 66 14.98 -0.71 14.08
N GLU A 67 14.99 -0.30 12.80
CA GLU A 67 13.78 -0.08 12.01
C GLU A 67 13.11 -1.40 11.56
N LEU A 68 13.83 -2.53 11.51
CA LEU A 68 13.26 -3.83 11.15
C LEU A 68 12.26 -4.31 12.21
N GLN A 69 12.54 -4.08 13.49
CA GLN A 69 11.61 -4.43 14.55
C GLN A 69 10.33 -3.60 14.44
N LYS A 70 10.47 -2.29 14.23
CA LYS A 70 9.33 -1.39 13.99
C LYS A 70 8.51 -1.83 12.78
N LEU A 71 9.18 -2.13 11.66
CA LEU A 71 8.54 -2.67 10.46
C LEU A 71 7.72 -3.94 10.76
N ARG A 72 8.31 -4.88 11.49
CA ARG A 72 7.66 -6.15 11.84
C ARG A 72 6.43 -5.92 12.70
N ASP A 73 6.59 -5.18 13.79
CA ASP A 73 5.61 -5.11 14.88
C ASP A 73 4.49 -4.10 14.58
N GLU A 74 4.80 -2.99 13.92
CA GLU A 74 3.82 -1.94 13.62
C GLU A 74 3.15 -2.10 12.25
N CYS A 75 3.82 -2.72 11.27
CA CYS A 75 3.32 -2.80 9.89
C CYS A 75 2.99 -4.23 9.45
N VAL A 76 3.97 -5.14 9.45
CA VAL A 76 3.81 -6.48 8.85
C VAL A 76 2.84 -7.34 9.65
N ALA A 77 3.05 -7.51 10.95
CA ALA A 77 2.19 -8.35 11.79
C ALA A 77 0.74 -7.83 11.80
N PRO A 78 0.48 -6.53 12.00
CA PRO A 78 -0.89 -6.02 12.04
C PRO A 78 -1.56 -6.01 10.65
N SER A 79 -0.80 -5.87 9.55
CA SER A 79 -1.35 -6.03 8.19
C SER A 79 -1.75 -7.49 7.92
N ALA A 80 -0.89 -8.45 8.28
CA ALA A 80 -1.18 -9.88 8.13
C ALA A 80 -2.41 -10.30 8.95
N ALA A 81 -2.52 -9.85 10.21
CA ALA A 81 -3.65 -10.15 11.08
C ALA A 81 -4.97 -9.64 10.49
N ARG A 82 -5.01 -8.39 10.01
CA ARG A 82 -6.19 -7.81 9.36
C ARG A 82 -6.60 -8.56 8.10
N LEU A 83 -5.63 -8.97 7.28
CA LEU A 83 -5.92 -9.79 6.10
C LEU A 83 -6.46 -11.17 6.45
N ARG A 84 -5.98 -11.81 7.53
CA ARG A 84 -6.56 -13.08 8.00
C ARG A 84 -8.01 -12.92 8.47
N GLU A 85 -8.33 -11.82 9.14
CA GLU A 85 -9.71 -11.50 9.53
C GLU A 85 -10.61 -11.27 8.31
N ALA A 86 -10.10 -10.53 7.31
CA ALA A 86 -10.90 -10.10 6.18
C ALA A 86 -11.01 -11.15 5.06
N ALA A 87 -9.96 -11.95 4.82
CA ALA A 87 -9.88 -12.89 3.71
C ALA A 87 -11.07 -13.86 3.56
N PRO A 88 -11.63 -14.47 4.63
CA PRO A 88 -12.81 -15.34 4.50
C PRO A 88 -14.05 -14.63 3.95
N ARG A 89 -14.10 -13.29 4.04
CA ARG A 89 -15.24 -12.47 3.61
C ARG A 89 -14.99 -11.77 2.28
N ILE A 90 -13.77 -11.85 1.74
CA ILE A 90 -13.41 -11.23 0.46
C ILE A 90 -13.38 -12.35 -0.59
N GLY A 91 -14.16 -12.20 -1.66
CA GLY A 91 -14.26 -13.18 -2.75
C GLY A 91 -13.00 -13.38 -3.62
N THR A 92 -11.81 -12.99 -3.15
CA THR A 92 -10.54 -13.17 -3.87
C THR A 92 -9.50 -13.96 -3.07
N LYS A 93 -8.76 -14.82 -3.77
CA LYS A 93 -7.61 -15.55 -3.22
C LYS A 93 -6.43 -14.64 -2.88
N ALA A 94 -6.39 -13.42 -3.44
CA ALA A 94 -5.31 -12.46 -3.21
C ALA A 94 -5.14 -12.11 -1.72
N ALA A 95 -6.25 -11.94 -0.99
CA ALA A 95 -6.21 -11.61 0.44
C ALA A 95 -5.57 -12.74 1.28
N THR A 96 -5.92 -14.00 1.00
CA THR A 96 -5.33 -15.17 1.65
C THR A 96 -3.84 -15.31 1.32
N ALA A 97 -3.48 -15.13 0.04
CA ALA A 97 -2.08 -15.17 -0.39
C ALA A 97 -1.25 -14.05 0.26
N LEU A 98 -1.80 -12.84 0.38
CA LEU A 98 -1.16 -11.72 1.08
C LEU A 98 -0.90 -12.06 2.56
N ALA A 99 -1.90 -12.57 3.28
CA ALA A 99 -1.74 -12.98 4.67
C ALA A 99 -0.63 -14.03 4.85
N GLY A 100 -0.56 -15.01 3.93
CA GLY A 100 0.50 -16.02 3.91
C GLY A 100 1.89 -15.40 3.69
N ASN A 101 2.06 -14.62 2.62
CA ASN A 101 3.35 -13.99 2.30
C ASN A 101 3.82 -13.02 3.41
N LEU A 102 2.92 -12.23 3.99
CA LEU A 102 3.26 -11.34 5.11
C LEU A 102 3.66 -12.12 6.36
N SER A 103 3.07 -13.30 6.60
CA SER A 103 3.49 -14.17 7.71
C SER A 103 4.91 -14.73 7.49
N VAL A 104 5.28 -15.04 6.23
CA VAL A 104 6.66 -15.42 5.89
C VAL A 104 7.62 -14.24 6.08
N ILE A 105 7.25 -13.03 5.64
CA ILE A 105 8.04 -11.81 5.87
C ILE A 105 8.26 -11.58 7.36
N TYR A 106 7.20 -11.68 8.18
CA TYR A 106 7.30 -11.56 9.63
C TYR A 106 8.34 -12.52 10.22
N HIS A 107 8.29 -13.77 9.79
CA HIS A 107 9.23 -14.79 10.26
C HIS A 107 10.67 -14.49 9.83
N ARG A 108 10.89 -14.06 8.58
CA ARG A 108 12.23 -13.67 8.10
C ARG A 108 12.81 -12.49 8.86
N ILE A 109 12.00 -11.47 9.14
CA ILE A 109 12.45 -10.33 9.93
C ILE A 109 12.74 -10.75 11.36
N SER A 110 11.94 -11.64 11.95
CA SER A 110 12.19 -12.17 13.30
C SER A 110 13.53 -12.90 13.39
N LEU A 111 13.84 -13.76 12.41
CA LEU A 111 15.13 -14.42 12.34
C LEU A 111 16.29 -13.41 12.24
N LEU A 112 16.17 -12.39 11.39
CA LEU A 112 17.18 -11.34 11.29
C LEU A 112 17.42 -10.63 12.64
N ILE A 113 16.35 -10.35 13.39
CA ILE A 113 16.44 -9.75 14.72
C ILE A 113 17.11 -10.71 15.70
N GLU A 114 16.77 -12.00 15.68
CA GLU A 114 17.40 -13.02 16.54
C GLU A 114 18.91 -13.13 16.29
N TYR A 115 19.35 -13.15 15.02
CA TYR A 115 20.77 -13.14 14.68
C TYR A 115 21.47 -11.86 15.16
N SER A 116 20.82 -10.71 15.04
CA SER A 116 21.34 -9.44 15.58
C SER A 116 21.57 -9.51 17.09
N ILE A 117 20.60 -10.04 17.85
CA ILE A 117 20.70 -10.19 19.31
C ILE A 117 21.80 -11.18 19.68
N ALA A 118 21.85 -12.35 19.03
CA ALA A 118 22.89 -13.35 19.27
C ALA A 118 24.31 -12.80 19.02
N LEU A 119 24.45 -11.93 18.01
CA LEU A 119 25.71 -11.24 17.70
C LEU A 119 26.09 -10.22 18.79
N GLN A 120 25.11 -9.53 19.39
CA GLN A 120 25.35 -8.61 20.52
C GLN A 120 25.79 -9.36 21.79
N GLU A 121 25.21 -10.54 22.04
CA GLU A 121 25.56 -11.41 23.18
C GLU A 121 26.93 -12.09 23.04
N GLY A 122 27.64 -11.92 21.93
CA GLY A 122 29.02 -12.39 21.78
C GLY A 122 29.18 -13.89 21.56
N ARG A 123 28.17 -14.56 20.97
CA ARG A 123 28.19 -16.00 20.72
C ARG A 123 29.21 -16.41 19.64
N GLY A 124 30.51 -16.48 19.95
CA GLY A 124 31.54 -17.15 19.12
C GLY A 124 31.76 -16.61 17.68
N ARG A 125 32.73 -17.20 16.96
CA ARG A 125 33.08 -16.83 15.57
C ARG A 125 32.09 -17.40 14.54
N ASP A 126 31.63 -18.63 14.74
CA ASP A 126 30.71 -19.30 13.81
C ASP A 126 29.37 -18.54 13.70
N ALA A 127 28.86 -17.97 14.81
CA ALA A 127 27.65 -17.17 14.75
C ALA A 127 27.79 -15.84 13.98
N VAL A 128 29.02 -15.32 13.78
CA VAL A 128 29.24 -14.13 12.96
C VAL A 128 29.04 -14.46 11.48
N ASP A 129 29.60 -15.59 11.02
CA ASP A 129 29.44 -16.03 9.65
C ASP A 129 27.99 -16.46 9.37
N ASP A 130 27.33 -17.13 10.32
CA ASP A 130 25.91 -17.49 10.22
C ASP A 130 25.01 -16.24 10.17
N SER A 131 25.23 -15.26 11.05
CA SER A 131 24.47 -14.00 11.05
C SER A 131 24.63 -13.23 9.74
N ARG A 132 25.84 -13.22 9.17
CA ARG A 132 26.14 -12.60 7.88
C ARG A 132 25.45 -13.33 6.73
N ALA A 133 25.49 -14.66 6.72
CA ALA A 133 24.81 -15.47 5.72
C ALA A 133 23.28 -15.32 5.79
N ALA A 134 22.72 -15.32 7.01
CA ALA A 134 21.31 -15.07 7.27
C ALA A 134 20.89 -13.66 6.79
N LEU A 135 21.70 -12.63 7.07
CA LEU A 135 21.45 -11.27 6.58
C LEU A 135 21.34 -11.23 5.05
N LEU A 136 22.36 -11.73 4.34
CA LEU A 136 22.39 -11.72 2.88
C LEU A 136 21.17 -12.45 2.29
N ARG A 137 20.84 -13.62 2.86
CA ARG A 137 19.74 -14.45 2.37
C ARG A 137 18.37 -13.83 2.66
N TYR A 138 18.10 -13.50 3.91
CA TYR A 138 16.75 -13.11 4.32
C TYR A 138 16.37 -11.69 3.90
N MET A 139 17.33 -10.80 3.68
CA MET A 139 17.06 -9.50 3.04
C MET A 139 16.56 -9.68 1.60
N GLU A 140 17.22 -10.52 0.81
CA GLU A 140 16.82 -10.81 -0.57
C GLU A 140 15.48 -11.58 -0.64
N GLU A 141 15.28 -12.58 0.22
CA GLU A 141 14.00 -13.29 0.32
C GLU A 141 12.85 -12.31 0.68
N THR A 142 13.06 -11.44 1.67
CA THR A 142 12.07 -10.45 2.11
C THR A 142 11.75 -9.45 1.00
N HIS A 143 12.76 -8.96 0.28
CA HIS A 143 12.57 -8.05 -0.85
C HIS A 143 11.71 -8.68 -1.96
N ARG A 144 11.98 -9.94 -2.32
CA ARG A 144 11.18 -10.68 -3.31
C ARG A 144 9.74 -10.85 -2.85
N LEU A 145 9.53 -11.21 -1.58
CA LEU A 145 8.19 -11.37 -1.00
C LEU A 145 7.41 -10.05 -0.96
N ILE A 146 8.07 -8.93 -0.64
CA ILE A 146 7.44 -7.61 -0.70
C ILE A 146 6.98 -7.29 -2.13
N ARG A 147 7.80 -7.55 -3.15
CA ARG A 147 7.40 -7.36 -4.56
C ARG A 147 6.22 -8.24 -4.97
N VAL A 148 6.13 -9.46 -4.42
CA VAL A 148 4.95 -10.32 -4.60
C VAL A 148 3.72 -9.70 -3.93
N CYS A 149 3.84 -9.24 -2.69
CA CYS A 149 2.76 -8.58 -1.98
C CYS A 149 2.28 -7.29 -2.67
N GLU A 150 3.17 -6.48 -3.22
CA GLU A 150 2.79 -5.27 -3.98
C GLU A 150 1.87 -5.63 -5.15
N ARG A 151 2.21 -6.66 -5.94
CA ARG A 151 1.37 -7.13 -7.05
C ARG A 151 0.01 -7.67 -6.57
N LEU A 152 0.00 -8.41 -5.46
CA LEU A 152 -1.25 -8.93 -4.90
C LEU A 152 -2.12 -7.81 -4.31
N PHE A 153 -1.53 -6.77 -3.73
CA PHE A 153 -2.28 -5.60 -3.27
C PHE A 153 -2.79 -4.73 -4.43
N GLU A 154 -2.07 -4.64 -5.54
CA GLU A 154 -2.57 -4.04 -6.79
C GLU A 154 -3.78 -4.81 -7.34
N GLU A 155 -3.75 -6.14 -7.32
CA GLU A 155 -4.88 -6.99 -7.70
C GLU A 155 -6.07 -6.78 -6.77
N LEU A 156 -5.83 -6.79 -5.45
CA LEU A 156 -6.87 -6.54 -4.44
C LEU A 156 -7.47 -5.14 -4.58
N ALA A 157 -6.66 -4.12 -4.87
CA ALA A 157 -7.15 -2.77 -5.13
C ALA A 157 -8.04 -2.73 -6.39
N SER A 158 -7.67 -3.46 -7.45
CA SER A 158 -8.50 -3.57 -8.66
C SER A 158 -9.82 -4.26 -8.39
N PHE A 159 -9.84 -5.26 -7.51
CA PHE A 159 -11.07 -5.91 -7.05
C PHE A 159 -11.98 -4.94 -6.27
N LEU A 160 -11.38 -4.07 -5.44
CA LEU A 160 -12.10 -3.09 -4.61
C LEU A 160 -12.38 -1.75 -5.31
N ARG A 161 -12.23 -1.68 -6.64
CA ARG A 161 -12.30 -0.41 -7.38
C ARG A 161 -13.68 0.26 -7.38
N TYR A 162 -14.72 -0.44 -6.96
CA TYR A 162 -16.09 0.08 -6.82
C TYR A 162 -16.48 0.35 -5.37
N GLU A 163 -15.60 0.04 -4.41
CA GLU A 163 -15.86 0.25 -2.99
C GLU A 163 -15.57 1.71 -2.61
N THR A 164 -16.64 2.50 -2.38
CA THR A 164 -16.58 3.93 -2.02
C THR A 164 -15.54 4.24 -0.94
N PHE A 165 -15.55 3.47 0.16
CA PHE A 165 -14.61 3.70 1.25
C PHE A 165 -13.15 3.52 0.79
N PHE A 166 -12.87 2.50 -0.01
CA PHE A 166 -11.53 2.18 -0.48
C PHE A 166 -11.01 3.25 -1.44
N ILE A 167 -11.79 3.62 -2.47
CA ILE A 167 -11.36 4.59 -3.48
C ILE A 167 -11.14 5.98 -2.88
N ARG A 168 -12.01 6.41 -1.94
CA ARG A 168 -11.85 7.67 -1.21
C ARG A 168 -10.61 7.64 -0.32
N SER A 169 -10.42 6.57 0.43
CA SER A 169 -9.28 6.45 1.34
C SER A 169 -7.97 6.47 0.56
N LEU A 170 -7.92 5.79 -0.58
CA LEU A 170 -6.77 5.81 -1.48
C LEU A 170 -6.48 7.24 -1.97
N TYR A 171 -7.49 7.99 -2.40
CA TYR A 171 -7.30 9.37 -2.86
C TYR A 171 -6.88 10.33 -1.72
N LEU A 172 -7.57 10.27 -0.58
CA LEU A 172 -7.39 11.23 0.51
C LEU A 172 -6.13 10.99 1.33
N HIS A 173 -5.77 9.71 1.55
CA HIS A 173 -4.77 9.36 2.55
C HIS A 173 -3.47 8.83 1.96
N TRP A 174 -3.33 8.66 0.64
CA TRP A 174 -2.12 8.09 0.04
C TRP A 174 -0.83 8.77 0.52
N GLN A 175 -0.81 10.11 0.60
CA GLN A 175 0.39 10.85 1.00
C GLN A 175 0.83 10.56 2.45
N THR A 176 -0.09 10.08 3.30
CA THR A 176 0.19 9.62 4.68
C THR A 176 0.55 8.12 4.75
N VAL A 177 0.37 7.42 3.64
CA VAL A 177 0.62 5.97 3.49
C VAL A 177 1.96 5.72 2.81
N SER A 178 2.26 6.45 1.74
CA SER A 178 3.52 6.35 1.00
C SER A 178 3.86 7.67 0.31
N SER A 179 5.14 8.00 0.26
CA SER A 179 5.65 9.15 -0.50
C SER A 179 5.79 8.85 -2.00
N ASP A 180 5.69 7.58 -2.40
CA ASP A 180 5.90 7.12 -3.77
C ASP A 180 4.68 7.37 -4.66
N ARG A 181 4.73 8.47 -5.41
CA ARG A 181 3.66 8.84 -6.36
C ARG A 181 3.55 7.89 -7.56
N ASP A 182 4.61 7.17 -7.90
CA ASP A 182 4.65 6.30 -9.07
C ASP A 182 3.95 4.98 -8.80
N THR A 183 4.08 4.51 -7.57
CA THR A 183 3.28 3.40 -7.07
C THR A 183 1.79 3.74 -7.11
N LEU A 184 1.36 4.92 -6.64
CA LEU A 184 -0.06 5.32 -6.74
C LEU A 184 -0.56 5.30 -8.19
N ARG A 185 0.24 5.83 -9.12
CA ARG A 185 -0.07 5.79 -10.55
C ARG A 185 -0.21 4.37 -11.07
N THR A 186 0.63 3.45 -10.59
CA THR A 186 0.60 2.03 -10.96
C THR A 186 -0.66 1.35 -10.44
N ILE A 187 -1.02 1.58 -9.16
CA ILE A 187 -2.26 1.07 -8.55
C ILE A 187 -3.48 1.53 -9.37
N TYR A 188 -3.60 2.84 -9.66
CA TYR A 188 -4.72 3.33 -10.46
C TYR A 188 -4.78 2.74 -11.88
N ARG A 189 -3.63 2.50 -12.53
CA ARG A 189 -3.58 1.82 -13.84
C ARG A 189 -4.05 0.36 -13.79
N LYS A 190 -3.91 -0.30 -12.63
CA LYS A 190 -4.42 -1.65 -12.41
C LYS A 190 -5.91 -1.66 -12.07
N MET A 191 -6.39 -0.61 -11.41
CA MET A 191 -7.81 -0.44 -11.08
C MET A 191 -8.65 -0.04 -12.30
N TYR A 192 -8.13 0.87 -13.14
CA TYR A 192 -8.90 1.49 -14.22
C TYR A 192 -8.11 1.54 -15.53
N ALA A 193 -8.81 1.32 -16.65
CA ALA A 193 -8.19 1.32 -17.98
C ALA A 193 -7.60 2.69 -18.35
N GLY A 194 -8.25 3.78 -17.93
CA GLY A 194 -7.81 5.17 -18.05
C GLY A 194 -6.84 5.59 -16.94
N GLY A 195 -6.45 4.64 -16.09
CA GLY A 195 -5.53 4.83 -14.98
C GLY A 195 -5.97 5.92 -14.01
N MET A 196 -5.02 6.75 -13.60
CA MET A 196 -5.26 7.77 -12.58
C MET A 196 -6.34 8.79 -12.98
N ALA A 197 -6.48 9.11 -14.27
CA ALA A 197 -7.51 10.07 -14.69
C ALA A 197 -8.92 9.50 -14.48
N GLU A 198 -9.14 8.26 -14.89
CA GLU A 198 -10.42 7.57 -14.67
C GLU A 198 -10.68 7.36 -13.17
N GLY A 199 -9.67 6.93 -12.41
CA GLY A 199 -9.81 6.78 -10.95
C GLY A 199 -10.16 8.07 -10.21
N LEU A 200 -9.65 9.22 -10.66
CA LEU A 200 -10.06 10.51 -10.11
C LEU A 200 -11.50 10.89 -10.50
N LEU A 201 -11.97 10.51 -11.70
CA LEU A 201 -13.38 10.71 -12.07
C LEU A 201 -14.31 9.86 -11.20
N GLU A 202 -13.95 8.59 -10.93
CA GLU A 202 -14.71 7.74 -10.00
C GLU A 202 -14.82 8.37 -8.60
N VAL A 203 -13.70 8.88 -8.07
CA VAL A 203 -13.69 9.56 -6.77
C VAL A 203 -14.53 10.84 -6.79
N ALA A 204 -14.46 11.63 -7.86
CA ALA A 204 -15.25 12.85 -7.99
C ALA A 204 -16.76 12.55 -8.05
N GLU A 205 -17.16 11.58 -8.86
CA GLU A 205 -18.56 11.17 -8.99
C GLU A 205 -19.10 10.63 -7.67
N ASP A 206 -18.31 9.84 -6.96
CA ASP A 206 -18.67 9.33 -5.65
C ASP A 206 -18.82 10.45 -4.61
N PHE A 207 -17.96 11.49 -4.62
CA PHE A 207 -18.17 12.69 -3.80
C PHE A 207 -19.45 13.46 -4.17
N LEU A 208 -19.77 13.60 -5.46
CA LEU A 208 -21.01 14.25 -5.91
C LEU A 208 -22.24 13.52 -5.38
N ARG A 209 -22.28 12.19 -5.54
CA ARG A 209 -23.38 11.34 -5.06
C ARG A 209 -23.60 11.46 -3.55
N SER A 210 -22.55 11.77 -2.80
CA SER A 210 -22.60 11.93 -1.34
C SER A 210 -22.75 13.38 -0.87
N GLY A 211 -22.96 14.34 -1.76
CA GLY A 211 -23.16 15.74 -1.40
C GLY A 211 -21.88 16.55 -1.09
N PHE A 212 -20.69 15.98 -1.31
CA PHE A 212 -19.42 16.66 -1.07
C PHE A 212 -18.97 17.47 -2.31
N TYR A 213 -19.82 18.40 -2.75
CA TYR A 213 -19.66 19.07 -4.05
C TYR A 213 -18.35 19.86 -4.20
N MET A 214 -17.89 20.55 -3.14
CA MET A 214 -16.59 21.25 -3.15
C MET A 214 -15.42 20.27 -3.36
N ARG A 215 -15.46 19.11 -2.69
CA ARG A 215 -14.43 18.07 -2.85
C ARG A 215 -14.46 17.46 -4.24
N ALA A 216 -15.66 17.22 -4.79
CA ALA A 216 -15.79 16.76 -6.16
C ALA A 216 -15.16 17.74 -7.14
N LYS A 217 -15.44 19.04 -7.02
CA LYS A 217 -14.84 20.10 -7.85
C LYS A 217 -13.31 20.09 -7.79
N GLU A 218 -12.73 20.04 -6.58
CA GLU A 218 -11.27 19.95 -6.39
C GLU A 218 -10.65 18.74 -7.10
N VAL A 219 -11.34 17.59 -7.07
CA VAL A 219 -10.87 16.36 -7.74
C VAL A 219 -10.94 16.51 -9.26
N LEU A 220 -12.05 17.05 -9.78
CA LEU A 220 -12.26 17.26 -11.22
C LEU A 220 -11.22 18.20 -11.83
N GLU A 221 -10.85 19.27 -11.12
CA GLU A 221 -9.78 20.18 -11.54
C GLU A 221 -8.43 19.46 -11.67
N LYS A 222 -8.09 18.59 -10.71
CA LYS A 222 -6.87 17.77 -10.77
C LYS A 222 -6.90 16.79 -11.93
N THR A 223 -8.05 16.18 -12.23
CA THR A 223 -8.23 15.22 -13.31
C THR A 223 -7.85 15.80 -14.67
N ARG A 224 -8.17 17.07 -14.94
CA ARG A 224 -7.90 17.74 -16.22
C ARG A 224 -6.42 17.65 -16.64
N SER A 225 -5.50 17.84 -15.69
CA SER A 225 -4.06 17.73 -15.95
C SER A 225 -3.61 16.30 -16.31
N ARG A 226 -4.36 15.28 -15.86
CA ARG A 226 -4.03 13.86 -16.05
C ARG A 226 -4.57 13.29 -17.36
N LEU A 227 -5.69 13.81 -17.87
CA LEU A 227 -6.26 13.39 -19.16
C LEU A 227 -5.29 13.61 -20.33
N ARG A 228 -4.46 14.67 -20.27
CA ARG A 228 -3.41 14.95 -21.27
C ARG A 228 -2.36 13.84 -21.40
N LEU A 229 -2.24 12.98 -20.40
CA LEU A 229 -1.28 11.87 -20.39
C LEU A 229 -1.83 10.60 -21.05
N ILE A 230 -3.11 10.59 -21.43
CA ILE A 230 -3.75 9.46 -22.12
C ILE A 230 -3.41 9.54 -23.60
N LYS A 231 -2.76 8.49 -24.11
CA LYS A 231 -2.31 8.39 -25.50
C LYS A 231 -3.40 7.95 -26.47
N LYS A 232 -4.39 7.16 -26.00
CA LYS A 232 -5.48 6.66 -26.83
C LYS A 232 -6.54 7.74 -26.97
N GLU A 233 -6.72 8.25 -28.19
CA GLU A 233 -7.59 9.39 -28.47
C GLU A 233 -9.05 9.13 -28.06
N GLU A 234 -9.62 8.00 -28.49
CA GLU A 234 -11.00 7.63 -28.16
C GLU A 234 -11.25 7.58 -26.65
N GLN A 235 -10.35 6.93 -25.92
CA GLN A 235 -10.42 6.84 -24.46
C GLN A 235 -10.30 8.22 -23.81
N ARG A 236 -9.40 9.07 -24.30
CA ARG A 236 -9.24 10.45 -23.79
C ARG A 236 -10.52 11.25 -24.02
N SER A 237 -11.08 11.23 -25.21
CA SER A 237 -12.32 11.93 -25.57
C SER A 237 -13.50 11.51 -24.71
N ASN A 238 -13.66 10.19 -24.47
CA ASN A 238 -14.72 9.67 -23.61
C ASN A 238 -14.58 10.16 -22.16
N LEU A 239 -13.37 10.16 -21.61
CA LEU A 239 -13.12 10.63 -20.24
C LEU A 239 -13.21 12.16 -20.13
N GLU A 240 -12.85 12.91 -21.17
CA GLU A 240 -13.06 14.36 -21.26
C GLU A 240 -14.55 14.72 -21.28
N ALA A 241 -15.37 13.98 -22.02
CA ALA A 241 -16.82 14.16 -22.02
C ALA A 241 -17.41 13.91 -20.62
N ARG A 242 -16.98 12.82 -19.97
CA ARG A 242 -17.37 12.51 -18.57
C ARG A 242 -16.92 13.61 -17.60
N LEU A 243 -15.70 14.12 -17.73
CA LEU A 243 -15.20 15.24 -16.91
C LEU A 243 -16.11 16.47 -17.04
N ARG A 244 -16.44 16.90 -18.27
CA ARG A 244 -17.29 18.08 -18.51
C ARG A 244 -18.68 17.90 -17.90
N LYS A 245 -19.27 16.71 -18.04
CA LYS A 245 -20.56 16.38 -17.44
C LYS A 245 -20.52 16.52 -15.92
N LEU A 246 -19.54 15.89 -15.26
CA LEU A 246 -19.42 15.93 -13.80
C LEU A 246 -19.08 17.34 -13.28
N GLN A 247 -18.33 18.15 -14.04
CA GLN A 247 -18.08 19.56 -13.70
C GLN A 247 -19.36 20.38 -13.69
N LEU A 248 -20.19 20.25 -14.73
CA LEU A 248 -21.48 20.94 -14.81
C LEU A 248 -22.42 20.49 -13.68
N GLU A 249 -22.45 19.20 -13.36
CA GLU A 249 -23.22 18.68 -12.22
C GLU A 249 -22.73 19.25 -10.89
N ALA A 250 -21.41 19.32 -10.68
CA ALA A 250 -20.81 19.90 -9.48
C ALA A 250 -21.14 21.38 -9.30
N GLU A 251 -21.03 22.16 -10.38
CA GLU A 251 -21.32 23.61 -10.40
C GLU A 251 -22.80 23.86 -10.11
N ASN A 252 -23.71 23.20 -10.82
CA ASN A 252 -25.15 23.32 -10.58
C ASN A 252 -25.54 22.93 -9.14
N ALA A 253 -24.91 21.88 -8.58
CA ALA A 253 -25.17 21.46 -7.21
C ALA A 253 -24.65 22.50 -6.19
N LEU A 254 -23.47 23.07 -6.42
CA LEU A 254 -22.91 24.13 -5.59
C LEU A 254 -23.78 25.39 -5.64
N ASP A 255 -24.19 25.83 -6.83
CA ASP A 255 -25.02 27.03 -6.99
C ASP A 255 -26.37 26.88 -6.29
N ARG A 256 -26.98 25.70 -6.34
CA ARG A 256 -28.22 25.41 -5.58
C ARG A 256 -28.01 25.36 -4.07
N THR A 257 -26.83 24.96 -3.61
CA THR A 257 -26.53 24.79 -2.18
C THR A 257 -26.03 26.10 -1.54
N LEU A 258 -25.30 26.92 -2.29
CA LEU A 258 -24.68 28.17 -1.84
C LEU A 258 -25.46 29.43 -2.27
N GLY A 259 -26.27 29.33 -3.32
CA GLY A 259 -27.06 30.42 -3.89
C GLY A 259 -28.55 30.40 -3.54
N GLY A 260 -28.93 29.70 -2.48
CA GLY A 260 -30.29 29.75 -1.93
C GLY A 260 -30.55 31.09 -1.23
N VAL A 261 -30.96 32.10 -2.01
CA VAL A 261 -31.86 33.19 -1.58
C VAL A 261 -33.24 32.87 -2.12
#